data_AF-A0A089WUG5-F1
#
_entry.id   AF-A0A089WUG5-F1
#
_cell.length_a   1.000
_cell.length_b   1.000
_cell.length_c   1.000
_cell.angle_alpha   90.00
_cell.angle_beta   90.00
_cell.angle_gamma   90.00
#
_symmetry.space_group_name_H-M   'P 1'
#
loop_
_entity.id
_entity.type
_entity.pdbx_description
1 polymer ?
#
loop_
_entity_poly.entity_id
_entity_poly.type
_entity_poly.pdbx_seq_one_letter_code
_entity_poly.pdbx_strand_id
1 'polypeptide(L)' 'MKPTDTHSGDKVPRPISSDEAQRGEGSPDPVLEPVNPATEVVDKVITPTSVKELEEQTREINERLANVEPKPQR' A
#
# COMPACT_ATOMS: atom_id res chain seq x y z
N MET A 1 44.52 -38.16 -1.63
CA MET A 1 43.10 -38.55 -1.42
C MET A 1 42.41 -37.37 -0.77
N LYS A 2 41.30 -36.87 -1.33
CA LYS A 2 40.52 -35.79 -0.70
C LYS A 2 39.74 -36.40 0.46
N PRO A 3 39.78 -35.85 1.68
CA PRO A 3 38.98 -36.38 2.77
C PRO A 3 37.51 -36.04 2.51
N THR A 4 36.71 -37.10 2.38
CA THR A 4 35.25 -37.03 2.32
C THR A 4 34.74 -36.81 3.74
N ASP A 5 34.23 -35.62 4.01
CA ASP A 5 33.76 -35.22 5.33
C ASP A 5 32.35 -35.80 5.58
N THR A 6 32.31 -37.09 5.90
CA THR A 6 31.09 -37.77 6.38
C THR A 6 31.21 -37.93 7.89
N HIS A 7 30.92 -36.87 8.65
CA HIS A 7 30.89 -36.91 10.11
C HIS A 7 29.55 -37.48 10.60
N SER A 8 29.41 -38.80 10.51
CA SER A 8 28.22 -39.56 10.90
C SER A 8 28.20 -39.95 12.39
N GLY A 9 28.62 -39.05 13.29
CA GLY A 9 28.79 -39.39 14.72
C GLY A 9 28.62 -38.26 15.73
N ASP A 10 28.84 -37.00 15.34
CA ASP A 10 28.65 -35.87 16.25
C ASP A 10 27.16 -35.50 16.32
N LYS A 11 26.58 -35.60 17.52
CA LYS A 11 25.18 -35.24 17.82
C LYS A 11 25.04 -33.81 18.33
N VAL A 12 26.15 -33.09 18.50
CA VAL A 12 26.14 -31.70 18.95
C VAL A 12 25.70 -30.82 17.78
N PRO A 13 24.59 -30.05 17.91
CA PRO A 13 24.21 -29.08 16.90
C PRO A 13 25.31 -28.04 16.72
N ARG A 14 25.70 -27.77 15.48
CA ARG A 14 26.62 -26.68 15.20
C ARG A 14 25.90 -25.35 15.39
N PRO A 15 26.40 -24.43 16.21
CA PRO A 15 25.81 -23.10 16.32
C PRO A 15 25.93 -22.40 14.97
N ILE A 16 24.80 -21.93 14.46
CA ILE A 16 24.73 -21.10 13.25
C ILE A 16 24.79 -19.62 13.66
N SER A 17 25.33 -18.78 12.79
CA SER A 17 25.34 -17.33 13.01
C SER A 17 23.94 -16.74 12.81
N SER A 18 23.67 -15.56 13.39
CA SER A 18 22.41 -14.84 13.16
C SER A 18 22.16 -14.57 11.68
N ASP A 19 23.21 -14.21 10.94
CA ASP A 19 23.13 -13.97 9.50
C ASP A 19 22.75 -15.24 8.73
N GLU A 20 23.25 -16.40 9.15
CA GLU A 20 22.92 -17.69 8.54
C GLU A 20 21.49 -18.12 8.86
N ALA A 21 21.04 -17.87 10.10
CA ALA A 21 19.67 -18.14 10.52
C ALA A 21 18.63 -17.25 9.81
N GLN A 22 18.99 -16.01 9.47
CA GLN A 22 18.08 -15.02 8.87
C GLN A 22 17.95 -15.13 7.35
N ARG A 23 18.94 -15.73 6.66
CA ARG A 23 18.91 -15.85 5.19
C ARG A 23 17.74 -16.69 4.67
N GLY A 24 17.22 -17.61 5.50
CA GLY A 24 16.17 -18.54 5.10
C GLY A 24 16.60 -19.46 3.95
N GLU A 25 15.67 -20.29 3.47
CA GLU A 25 15.84 -20.92 2.16
C GLU A 25 15.45 -19.91 1.07
N GLY A 26 16.24 -19.86 -0.02
CA GLY A 26 15.94 -19.01 -1.17
C GLY A 26 14.61 -19.43 -1.79
N SER A 27 13.54 -18.74 -1.41
CA SER A 27 12.26 -18.84 -2.09
C SER A 27 12.26 -17.90 -3.29
N PRO A 28 11.63 -18.28 -4.42
CA PRO A 28 11.40 -17.33 -5.50
C PRO A 28 10.65 -16.12 -4.92
N ASP A 29 11.03 -14.92 -5.37
CA ASP A 29 10.43 -13.68 -4.87
C ASP A 29 8.91 -13.81 -4.92
N PRO A 30 8.21 -13.58 -3.80
CA PRO A 30 6.75 -13.64 -3.79
C PRO A 30 6.22 -12.59 -4.76
N VAL A 31 5.47 -13.04 -5.76
CA VAL A 31 4.80 -12.13 -6.69
C VAL A 31 3.68 -11.45 -5.90
N LEU A 32 3.85 -10.16 -5.62
CA LEU A 32 2.79 -9.35 -5.01
C LEU A 32 1.60 -9.30 -5.96
N GLU A 33 0.41 -9.56 -5.43
CA GLU A 33 -0.82 -9.39 -6.20
C GLU A 33 -1.05 -7.90 -6.50
N PRO A 34 -1.59 -7.57 -7.69
CA PRO A 34 -1.98 -6.20 -7.98
C PRO A 34 -3.04 -5.74 -6.98
N VAL A 35 -2.95 -4.47 -6.58
CA VAL A 35 -3.91 -3.87 -5.64
C VAL A 35 -5.33 -4.01 -6.17
N ASN A 36 -6.27 -4.38 -5.30
CA ASN A 36 -7.67 -4.49 -5.66
C ASN A 36 -8.22 -3.10 -6.03
N PRO A 37 -8.71 -2.88 -7.28
CA PRO A 37 -9.22 -1.58 -7.71
C PRO A 37 -10.48 -1.15 -6.94
N ALA A 38 -11.23 -2.11 -6.37
CA ALA A 38 -12.39 -1.80 -5.53
C ALA A 38 -12.02 -1.15 -4.19
N THR A 39 -10.77 -1.30 -3.74
CA THR A 39 -10.26 -0.71 -2.50
C THR A 39 -9.35 0.50 -2.73
N GLU A 40 -8.98 0.79 -3.97
CA GLU A 40 -8.11 1.92 -4.33
C GLU A 40 -8.72 3.28 -3.95
N VAL A 41 -10.06 3.37 -3.95
CA VAL A 41 -10.80 4.62 -3.71
C VAL A 41 -11.28 4.75 -2.27
N VAL A 42 -11.23 3.69 -1.47
CA VAL A 42 -11.92 3.63 -0.17
C VAL A 42 -11.11 4.32 0.94
N ASP A 43 -9.80 4.52 0.76
CA ASP A 43 -8.93 5.10 1.81
C ASP A 43 -8.26 6.41 1.39
N LYS A 44 -9.01 7.29 0.70
CA LYS A 44 -8.60 8.70 0.63
C LYS A 44 -8.90 9.33 1.99
N VAL A 45 -7.88 9.48 2.83
CA VAL A 45 -7.91 10.37 4.00
C VAL A 45 -8.54 11.68 3.53
N ILE A 46 -9.69 12.05 4.07
CA ILE A 46 -10.32 13.34 3.74
C ILE A 46 -9.32 14.41 4.16
N THR A 47 -8.61 14.97 3.19
CA THR A 47 -7.63 16.01 3.44
C THR A 47 -8.35 17.34 3.54
N PRO A 48 -7.84 18.31 4.34
CA PRO A 48 -8.39 19.66 4.34
C PRO A 48 -8.43 20.29 2.93
N THR A 49 -7.49 19.90 2.06
CA THR A 49 -7.45 20.36 0.66
C THR A 49 -8.64 19.84 -0.14
N SER A 50 -8.91 18.52 -0.08
CA SER A 50 -10.02 17.92 -0.82
C SER A 50 -11.39 18.44 -0.37
N VAL A 51 -11.53 18.82 0.91
CA VAL A 51 -12.76 19.47 1.40
C VAL A 51 -12.93 20.86 0.79
N LYS A 52 -11.87 21.67 0.77
CA LYS A 52 -11.92 23.03 0.19
C LYS A 52 -12.22 23.03 -1.31
N GLU A 53 -11.66 22.07 -2.05
CA GLU A 53 -11.94 21.90 -3.48
C GLU A 53 -13.43 21.64 -3.73
N LEU A 54 -14.07 20.79 -2.91
CA LEU A 54 -15.50 20.52 -3.00
C LEU A 54 -16.36 21.74 -2.62
N GLU A 55 -15.94 22.50 -1.60
CA GLU A 55 -16.62 23.75 -1.22
C GLU A 55 -16.57 24.78 -2.34
N GLU A 56 -15.43 24.95 -3.01
CA GLU A 56 -15.26 25.88 -4.13
C GLU A 56 -16.13 25.47 -5.33
N GLN A 57 -16.12 24.19 -5.69
CA GLN A 57 -17.01 23.65 -6.74
C GLN A 57 -18.48 23.90 -6.43
N THR A 58 -18.88 23.66 -5.17
CA THR A 58 -20.26 23.88 -4.71
C THR A 58 -20.64 25.35 -4.83
N ARG A 59 -19.74 26.25 -4.44
CA ARG A 59 -19.96 27.69 -4.53
C ARG A 59 -20.13 28.14 -5.98
N GLU A 60 -19.25 27.68 -6.88
CA GLU A 60 -19.34 28.02 -8.30
C GLU A 60 -20.67 27.56 -8.93
N ILE A 61 -21.12 26.35 -8.60
CA ILE A 61 -22.41 25.82 -9.04
C ILE A 61 -23.55 26.72 -8.55
N ASN A 62 -23.55 27.09 -7.27
CA ASN A 62 -24.59 27.95 -6.69
C ASN A 62 -24.61 29.35 -7.32
N GLU A 63 -23.44 29.95 -7.57
CA GLU A 63 -23.33 31.24 -8.25
C GLU A 63 -23.87 31.16 -9.69
N ARG A 64 -23.54 30.08 -10.42
CA ARG A 64 -24.09 29.83 -11.75
C ARG A 64 -25.61 29.67 -11.73
N LEU A 65 -26.17 28.93 -10.77
CA LEU A 65 -27.61 28.77 -10.62
C LEU A 65 -28.31 30.11 -10.31
N ALA A 66 -27.75 30.91 -9.40
CA ALA A 66 -28.29 32.23 -9.07
C ALA A 66 -28.27 33.22 -10.25
N ASN A 67 -27.31 33.07 -11.17
CA ASN A 67 -27.24 33.87 -12.39
C ASN A 67 -28.22 33.41 -13.48
N VAL A 68 -28.64 32.13 -13.45
CA VAL A 68 -29.57 31.54 -14.42
C VAL A 68 -31.03 31.67 -13.97
N GLU A 69 -31.30 31.66 -12.66
CA GLU A 69 -32.66 31.84 -12.14
C GLU A 69 -33.15 33.29 -12.38
N PRO A 70 -34.26 33.49 -13.13
CA PRO A 70 -34.83 34.83 -13.29
C PRO A 70 -35.34 35.32 -11.93
N LYS A 71 -34.83 36.48 -11.48
CA LYS A 71 -35.37 37.17 -10.29
C LYS A 71 -36.90 37.26 -10.43
N PRO A 72 -37.70 36.77 -9.48
CA PRO A 72 -39.14 36.99 -9.52
C PRO A 72 -39.38 38.50 -9.44
N GLN A 73 -39.79 39.10 -10.56
CA GLN A 73 -40.24 40.49 -10.60
C GLN A 73 -41.49 40.57 -9.73
N ARG A 74 -41.40 41.29 -8.61
CA ARG A 74 -42.53 41.75 -7.80
C ARG A 74 -42.74 43.23 -8.05
#